data_AF-A0A6A5WSC4-F1
#
_entry.id   AF-A0A6A5WSC4-F1
#
_cell.length_a   1.000
_cell.length_b   1.000
_cell.length_c   1.000
_cell.angle_alpha   90.00
_cell.angle_beta   90.00
_cell.angle_gamma   90.00
#
_symmetry.space_group_name_H-M   'P 1'
#
loop_
_entity.id
_entity.type
_entity.pdbx_description
1 polymer ?
#
loop_
_entity_poly.entity_id
_entity_poly.type
_entity_poly.pdbx_seq_one_letter_code
_entity_poly.pdbx_strand_id
1 'polypeptide(L)'
;MATLQVSTAVVVDDVESKSPMSPSFSELKSCSTFSSDPPSSLHENEVRSTYHIYHKKECHACISTTIDPAKERCRGPTRKDRKAKRERKKLEAAQQADGTLSPTTTNSTISAEDCSFFLHTPYLAFHDPPRVLYIGDTKRCKPAVLIHTSAFWRTWKLQLGPSIEEPGVLDPRGVVSWKNNGGDKETLEKDGTLLKGYKVRTWRLWGETGKAYVHDVKTARKTGNGSDPDVLAPPPAVSEVDVEKAGSFASSASGEKMVARADEVVYLKWESPFSKDTRRYHFNFRGMDFYWKGTGTVKETRRMGSWLRYNHLKLIARIPATKGADEKEEPSQREVCLGKYTSSIAAMKAGTFELYDEAIWRLMVEHLPSVAQGRLKIPSETEKENEDSHEEIQDQKADVGEVKKTRLYQVIVATAMCMIIGEKQKRETVKKIIEGLITEGAGGGGGG
;
A
#
# COMPACT_ATOMS: atom_id res chain seq x y z
N MET A 1 -22.78 -50.43 0.08
CA MET A 1 -23.09 -51.14 1.34
C MET A 1 -21.80 -51.72 1.87
N ALA A 2 -21.21 -51.07 2.87
CA ALA A 2 -20.08 -51.58 3.63
C ALA A 2 -20.27 -51.09 5.07
N THR A 3 -20.63 -52.02 5.94
CA THR A 3 -20.96 -51.81 7.35
C THR A 3 -19.67 -51.96 8.15
N LEU A 4 -19.22 -50.89 8.81
CA LEU A 4 -18.10 -50.94 9.75
C LEU A 4 -18.68 -50.98 11.17
N GLN A 5 -18.51 -52.13 11.82
CA GLN A 5 -18.73 -52.32 13.25
C GLN A 5 -17.64 -51.57 14.03
N VAL A 6 -18.03 -50.83 15.07
CA VAL A 6 -17.11 -50.38 16.11
C VAL A 6 -17.66 -50.84 17.46
N SER A 7 -16.85 -51.65 18.14
CA SER A 7 -17.08 -52.20 19.47
C SER A 7 -17.12 -51.11 20.54
N THR A 8 -18.14 -51.21 21.40
CA THR A 8 -18.20 -50.64 22.75
C THR A 8 -17.33 -51.46 23.71
N ALA A 9 -16.45 -50.80 24.45
CA ALA A 9 -15.90 -51.30 25.69
C ALA A 9 -16.11 -50.24 26.79
N VAL A 10 -16.87 -50.64 27.80
CA VAL A 10 -17.13 -49.95 29.05
C VAL A 10 -16.02 -50.34 30.01
N VAL A 11 -15.35 -49.36 30.62
CA VAL A 11 -14.64 -49.54 31.90
C VAL A 11 -15.01 -48.36 32.78
N VAL A 12 -15.61 -48.71 33.91
CA VAL A 12 -15.94 -47.86 35.05
C VAL A 12 -14.75 -47.92 35.99
N ASP A 13 -14.29 -46.77 36.50
CA ASP A 13 -13.66 -46.70 37.83
C ASP A 13 -13.90 -45.33 38.44
N ASP A 14 -14.54 -45.37 39.62
CA ASP A 14 -14.78 -44.30 40.58
C ASP A 14 -13.49 -43.97 41.33
N VAL A 15 -13.03 -42.71 41.33
CA VAL A 15 -12.17 -42.16 42.40
C VAL A 15 -12.42 -40.65 42.58
N GLU A 16 -13.12 -40.36 43.68
CA GLU A 16 -12.79 -39.36 44.69
C GLU A 16 -12.83 -37.84 44.36
N SER A 17 -13.69 -37.19 45.13
CA SER A 17 -13.95 -35.76 45.25
C SER A 17 -12.71 -34.92 45.56
N LYS A 18 -12.51 -33.83 44.81
CA LYS A 18 -11.87 -32.60 45.28
C LYS A 18 -12.35 -31.40 44.46
N SER A 19 -12.99 -30.45 45.14
CA SER A 19 -13.50 -29.20 44.62
C SER A 19 -12.41 -28.36 43.94
N PRO A 20 -12.64 -27.76 42.75
CA PRO A 20 -11.80 -26.68 42.28
C PRO A 20 -12.36 -25.34 42.75
N MET A 21 -11.55 -24.68 43.58
CA MET A 21 -11.67 -23.26 43.88
C MET A 21 -11.83 -22.45 42.59
N SER A 22 -12.83 -21.57 42.60
CA SER A 22 -12.95 -20.43 41.69
C SER A 22 -11.65 -19.63 41.67
N PRO A 23 -11.04 -19.34 40.50
CA PRO A 23 -9.94 -18.39 40.45
C PRO A 23 -10.50 -16.98 40.65
N SER A 24 -10.09 -16.34 41.75
CA SER A 24 -10.32 -14.94 42.02
C SER A 24 -9.71 -14.08 40.93
N PHE A 25 -10.55 -13.31 40.25
CA PHE A 25 -10.19 -12.36 39.20
C PHE A 25 -9.60 -11.09 39.84
N SER A 26 -8.42 -11.19 40.45
CA SER A 26 -7.78 -10.04 41.10
C SER A 26 -6.27 -10.22 41.15
N GLU A 27 -5.60 -10.03 40.01
CA GLU A 27 -4.21 -9.56 39.92
C GLU A 27 -3.77 -9.44 38.45
N LEU A 28 -4.48 -8.61 37.67
CA LEU A 28 -3.90 -8.06 36.45
C LEU A 28 -2.98 -6.91 36.85
N LYS A 29 -1.74 -7.25 37.21
CA LYS A 29 -0.62 -6.30 37.26
C LYS A 29 -0.60 -5.57 35.92
N SER A 30 -0.85 -4.27 35.97
CA SER A 30 -0.70 -3.36 34.85
C SER A 30 0.75 -3.41 34.41
N CYS A 31 1.06 -4.12 33.32
CA CYS A 31 2.23 -3.78 32.51
C CYS A 31 1.96 -2.40 31.90
N SER A 32 2.17 -1.36 32.70
CA SER A 32 2.42 -0.02 32.19
C SER A 32 3.74 -0.09 31.44
N THR A 33 3.65 -0.38 30.15
CA THR A 33 4.69 0.06 29.23
C THR A 33 4.77 1.56 29.46
N PHE A 34 5.87 2.03 30.03
CA PHE A 34 6.21 3.44 30.09
C PHE A 34 6.19 3.93 28.64
N SER A 35 5.05 4.48 28.24
CA SER A 35 4.95 5.36 27.10
C SER A 35 5.69 6.60 27.53
N SER A 36 7.00 6.62 27.28
CA SER A 36 7.70 7.87 27.09
C SER A 36 6.93 8.59 25.99
N ASP A 37 6.06 9.52 26.41
CA ASP A 37 5.58 10.55 25.52
C ASP A 37 6.83 11.10 24.83
N PRO A 38 6.84 11.19 23.49
CA PRO A 38 7.99 11.77 22.79
C PRO A 38 8.21 13.15 23.42
N PRO A 39 9.45 13.50 23.80
CA PRO A 39 9.74 14.77 24.43
C PRO A 39 9.09 15.85 23.57
N SER A 40 8.20 16.63 24.19
CA SER A 40 7.33 17.61 23.52
C SER A 40 8.10 18.79 22.93
N SER A 41 9.43 18.69 22.89
CA SER A 41 10.39 19.62 22.33
C SER A 41 10.98 19.13 21.00
N LEU A 42 10.32 18.21 20.29
CA LEU A 42 10.66 17.93 18.89
C LEU A 42 10.67 19.27 18.15
N HIS A 43 11.86 19.67 17.75
CA HIS A 43 12.18 20.95 17.11
C HIS A 43 11.10 21.31 16.09
N GLU A 44 10.46 22.47 16.21
CA GLU A 44 9.47 22.99 15.25
C GLU A 44 10.02 23.12 13.81
N ASN A 45 11.32 22.85 13.62
CA ASN A 45 12.04 22.93 12.34
C ASN A 45 12.22 21.58 11.63
N GLU A 46 11.74 20.45 12.17
CA GLU A 46 11.92 19.15 11.49
C GLU A 46 11.17 19.10 10.16
N VAL A 47 11.88 18.77 9.08
CA VAL A 47 11.31 18.73 7.72
C VAL A 47 10.33 17.57 7.63
N ARG A 48 9.04 17.89 7.42
CA ARG A 48 7.95 16.91 7.34
C ARG A 48 7.07 17.10 6.12
N SER A 49 6.61 15.99 5.55
CA SER A 49 5.58 15.97 4.51
C SER A 49 4.23 15.55 5.10
N THR A 50 3.20 16.35 4.84
CA THR A 50 1.83 16.03 5.25
C THR A 50 1.00 15.69 4.03
N TYR A 51 0.49 14.46 3.97
CA TYR A 51 -0.38 13.98 2.91
C TYR A 51 -1.83 13.89 3.38
N HIS A 52 -2.75 14.30 2.53
CA HIS A 52 -4.18 14.14 2.70
C HIS A 52 -4.68 13.01 1.79
N ILE A 53 -5.31 12.02 2.40
CA ILE A 53 -5.74 10.81 1.72
C ILE A 53 -7.23 10.92 1.42
N TYR A 54 -7.57 11.14 0.15
CA TYR A 54 -8.93 11.29 -0.32
C TYR A 54 -9.42 10.06 -1.07
N HIS A 55 -10.60 9.59 -0.72
CA HIS A 55 -11.26 8.52 -1.48
C HIS A 55 -11.85 9.07 -2.77
N LYS A 56 -11.56 8.40 -3.90
CA LYS A 56 -12.11 8.70 -5.21
C LYS A 56 -12.92 7.49 -5.67
N LYS A 57 -14.24 7.60 -5.52
CA LYS A 57 -15.18 6.44 -5.61
C LYS A 57 -14.84 5.41 -4.51
N GLU A 58 -15.49 4.25 -4.55
CA GLU A 58 -15.31 3.21 -3.53
C GLU A 58 -13.92 2.57 -3.56
N CYS A 59 -13.21 2.63 -4.70
CA CYS A 59 -12.03 1.79 -4.93
C CYS A 59 -10.70 2.55 -5.00
N HIS A 60 -10.66 3.84 -5.38
CA HIS A 60 -9.39 4.56 -5.58
C HIS A 60 -9.09 5.53 -4.45
N ALA A 61 -7.80 5.85 -4.26
CA ALA A 61 -7.38 6.91 -3.35
C ALA A 61 -6.41 7.86 -4.04
N CYS A 62 -6.50 9.14 -3.69
CA CYS A 62 -5.55 10.18 -4.06
C CYS A 62 -4.88 10.65 -2.78
N ILE A 63 -3.55 10.72 -2.80
CA ILE A 63 -2.69 11.05 -1.67
C ILE A 63 -1.93 12.30 -2.12
N SER A 64 -2.26 13.45 -1.54
CA SER A 64 -1.71 14.73 -2.01
C SER A 64 -1.34 15.60 -0.81
N THR A 65 -0.28 16.38 -0.94
CA THR A 65 0.10 17.43 0.01
C THR A 65 -0.90 18.59 0.03
N THR A 66 -1.67 18.75 -1.05
CA THR A 66 -2.66 19.82 -1.17
C THR A 66 -3.98 19.44 -0.49
N ILE A 67 -4.51 20.36 0.32
CA ILE A 67 -5.84 20.21 0.95
C ILE A 67 -6.94 20.49 -0.09
N ASP A 68 -7.90 19.58 -0.22
CA ASP A 68 -9.14 19.80 -0.96
C ASP A 68 -10.28 20.22 0.00
N PRO A 69 -10.60 21.52 0.11
CA PRO A 69 -11.58 22.02 1.09
C PRO A 69 -12.98 21.45 0.88
N ALA A 70 -13.32 21.00 -0.34
CA ALA A 70 -14.62 20.39 -0.61
C ALA A 70 -14.75 18.97 -0.02
N LYS A 71 -13.61 18.31 0.28
CA LYS A 71 -13.55 16.95 0.81
C LYS A 71 -13.29 16.86 2.31
N GLU A 72 -12.92 17.96 2.96
CA GLU A 72 -12.71 18.04 4.41
C GLU A 72 -14.00 17.99 5.25
N ARG A 73 -15.18 18.08 4.60
CA ARG A 73 -16.46 18.16 5.30
C ARG A 73 -16.97 16.79 5.73
N CYS A 74 -17.48 16.70 6.97
CA CYS A 74 -18.15 15.51 7.51
C CYS A 74 -19.36 15.07 6.67
N ARG A 75 -20.15 16.04 6.18
CA ARG A 75 -21.37 15.78 5.40
C ARG A 75 -21.13 15.73 3.88
N GLY A 76 -19.87 15.69 3.45
CA GLY A 76 -19.49 15.73 2.04
C GLY A 76 -19.83 17.06 1.34
N PRO A 77 -19.69 17.12 0.00
CA PRO A 77 -19.98 18.32 -0.78
C PRO A 77 -21.47 18.62 -0.82
N THR A 78 -21.84 19.90 -0.67
CA THR A 78 -23.25 20.32 -0.72
C THR A 78 -23.83 20.18 -2.12
N ARG A 79 -25.17 20.19 -2.26
CA ARG A 79 -25.82 20.21 -3.58
C ARG A 79 -25.34 21.39 -4.43
N LYS A 80 -25.10 22.56 -3.82
CA LYS A 80 -24.54 23.75 -4.48
C LYS A 80 -23.13 23.49 -5.01
N ASP A 81 -22.25 22.89 -4.21
CA ASP A 81 -20.89 22.55 -4.62
C ASP A 81 -20.88 21.54 -5.78
N ARG A 82 -21.78 20.54 -5.73
CA ARG A 82 -21.93 19.56 -6.81
C ARG A 82 -22.44 20.21 -8.10
N LYS A 83 -23.36 21.18 -8.00
CA LYS A 83 -23.86 21.95 -9.14
C LYS A 83 -22.75 22.83 -9.74
N ALA A 84 -22.07 23.62 -8.92
CA ALA A 84 -20.95 24.47 -9.34
C ALA A 84 -19.82 23.65 -10.00
N LYS A 85 -19.50 22.47 -9.46
CA LYS A 85 -18.51 21.56 -10.06
C LYS A 85 -18.96 21.04 -11.43
N ARG A 86 -20.24 20.73 -11.61
CA ARG A 86 -20.79 20.30 -12.90
C ARG A 86 -20.76 21.43 -13.92
N GLU A 87 -21.09 22.65 -13.51
CA GLU A 87 -21.05 23.84 -14.36
C GLU A 87 -19.61 24.14 -14.79
N ARG A 88 -18.65 24.16 -13.86
CA ARG A 88 -17.22 24.31 -14.18
C ARG A 88 -16.74 23.25 -15.16
N LYS A 89 -17.06 21.98 -14.93
CA LYS A 89 -16.67 20.90 -15.84
C LYS A 89 -17.31 21.05 -17.23
N LYS A 90 -18.55 21.56 -17.31
CA LYS A 90 -19.23 21.83 -18.58
C LYS A 90 -18.56 22.97 -19.33
N LEU A 91 -18.16 24.04 -18.62
CA LEU A 91 -17.41 25.16 -19.19
C LEU A 91 -16.04 24.71 -19.70
N GLU A 92 -15.29 23.95 -18.90
CA GLU A 92 -13.99 23.39 -19.31
C GLU A 92 -14.12 22.48 -20.54
N ALA A 93 -15.15 21.63 -20.59
CA ALA A 93 -15.40 20.77 -21.75
C ALA A 93 -15.81 21.57 -22.99
N ALA A 94 -16.58 22.65 -22.84
CA ALA A 94 -16.94 23.54 -23.94
C ALA A 94 -15.70 24.28 -24.48
N GLN A 95 -14.87 24.83 -23.60
CA GLN A 95 -13.62 25.50 -23.98
C GLN A 95 -12.61 24.55 -24.66
N GLN A 96 -12.59 23.27 -24.27
CA GLN A 96 -11.81 22.23 -24.96
C GLN A 96 -12.36 21.90 -26.35
N ALA A 97 -13.69 21.93 -26.53
CA ALA A 97 -14.32 21.66 -27.82
C ALA A 97 -14.11 22.80 -28.81
N ASP A 98 -14.12 24.05 -28.34
CA ASP A 98 -13.92 25.25 -29.16
C ASP A 98 -12.44 25.49 -29.54
N GLY A 99 -11.53 24.56 -29.20
CA GLY A 99 -10.09 24.66 -29.49
C GLY A 99 -9.39 25.84 -28.80
N THR A 100 -10.12 26.63 -27.99
CA THR A 100 -9.61 27.80 -27.27
C THR A 100 -8.72 27.38 -26.10
N LEU A 101 -8.97 26.20 -25.55
CA LEU A 101 -8.01 25.46 -24.77
C LEU A 101 -7.53 24.31 -25.64
N SER A 102 -6.27 24.34 -26.08
CA SER A 102 -5.55 23.10 -26.40
C SER A 102 -5.88 22.12 -25.29
N PRO A 103 -6.21 20.85 -25.60
CA PRO A 103 -6.47 19.84 -24.57
C PRO A 103 -5.29 20.00 -23.64
N THR A 104 -5.55 20.52 -22.44
CA THR A 104 -4.50 20.64 -21.45
C THR A 104 -4.17 19.20 -21.25
N THR A 105 -3.12 18.75 -21.93
CA THR A 105 -2.47 17.52 -21.64
C THR A 105 -2.19 17.73 -20.19
N THR A 106 -2.99 17.10 -19.34
CA THR A 106 -2.71 16.95 -17.93
C THR A 106 -1.49 16.03 -17.80
N ASN A 107 -0.46 16.24 -18.62
CA ASN A 107 0.83 16.66 -18.13
C ASN A 107 0.58 17.98 -17.38
N SER A 108 -0.03 17.87 -16.19
CA SER A 108 0.54 18.60 -15.08
C SER A 108 2.04 18.39 -15.29
N THR A 109 2.75 19.46 -15.66
CA THR A 109 4.10 19.62 -15.16
C THR A 109 3.89 19.49 -13.67
N ILE A 110 3.92 18.23 -13.20
CA ILE A 110 3.97 17.86 -11.80
C ILE A 110 5.12 18.74 -11.38
N SER A 111 4.82 19.83 -10.66
CA SER A 111 5.87 20.60 -10.04
C SER A 111 6.73 19.52 -9.38
N ALA A 112 7.99 19.40 -9.78
CA ALA A 112 8.81 18.22 -9.43
C ALA A 112 8.88 18.02 -7.89
N GLU A 113 8.43 19.02 -7.16
CA GLU A 113 8.26 19.14 -5.72
C GLU A 113 7.00 18.44 -5.15
N ASP A 114 5.91 18.32 -5.92
CA ASP A 114 4.63 17.75 -5.47
C ASP A 114 4.61 16.22 -5.64
N CYS A 115 5.28 15.53 -4.72
CA CYS A 115 5.32 14.07 -4.58
C CYS A 115 3.94 13.47 -4.19
N SER A 116 2.92 13.67 -5.02
CA SER A 116 1.60 13.06 -4.86
C SER A 116 1.62 11.57 -5.22
N PHE A 117 0.66 10.81 -4.72
CA PHE A 117 0.46 9.40 -5.06
C PHE A 117 -0.99 9.11 -5.40
N PHE A 118 -1.19 8.12 -6.27
CA PHE A 118 -2.51 7.65 -6.68
C PHE A 118 -2.59 6.15 -6.51
N LEU A 119 -3.52 5.70 -5.66
CA LEU A 119 -3.79 4.29 -5.48
C LEU A 119 -4.96 3.87 -6.36
N HIS A 120 -4.64 3.12 -7.40
CA HIS A 120 -5.63 2.47 -8.25
C HIS A 120 -6.00 1.09 -7.68
N THR A 121 -7.28 0.76 -7.75
CA THR A 121 -7.79 -0.57 -7.38
C THR A 121 -8.56 -1.06 -8.58
N PRO A 122 -7.91 -1.84 -9.46
CA PRO A 122 -8.60 -2.41 -10.61
C PRO A 122 -9.70 -3.35 -10.15
N TYR A 123 -10.80 -3.41 -10.90
CA TYR A 123 -11.87 -4.36 -10.69
C TYR A 123 -11.99 -5.26 -11.91
N LEU A 124 -11.87 -6.57 -11.67
CA LEU A 124 -12.00 -7.62 -12.66
C LEU A 124 -12.85 -8.74 -12.03
N ALA A 125 -14.03 -9.03 -12.58
CA ALA A 125 -14.92 -9.98 -11.93
C ALA A 125 -14.30 -11.38 -11.81
N PHE A 126 -14.54 -12.04 -10.68
CA PHE A 126 -13.98 -13.34 -10.28
C PHE A 126 -12.46 -13.37 -10.09
N HIS A 127 -11.83 -12.20 -10.05
CA HIS A 127 -10.42 -12.05 -9.75
C HIS A 127 -10.23 -10.97 -8.68
N ASP A 128 -9.14 -11.08 -7.93
CA ASP A 128 -8.65 -10.04 -7.03
C ASP A 128 -7.31 -9.52 -7.57
N PRO A 129 -7.33 -8.61 -8.56
CA PRO A 129 -6.11 -8.04 -9.09
C PRO A 129 -5.40 -7.16 -8.06
N PRO A 130 -4.05 -7.07 -8.08
CA PRO A 130 -3.34 -6.20 -7.17
C PRO A 130 -3.75 -4.74 -7.35
N ARG A 131 -3.76 -3.99 -6.25
CA ARG A 131 -3.83 -2.54 -6.31
C ARG A 131 -2.51 -2.00 -6.84
N VAL A 132 -2.54 -0.88 -7.53
CA VAL A 132 -1.35 -0.26 -8.12
C VAL A 132 -1.18 1.13 -7.51
N LEU A 133 -0.05 1.32 -6.84
CA LEU A 133 0.37 2.64 -6.37
C LEU A 133 1.15 3.33 -7.48
N TYR A 134 0.69 4.51 -7.90
CA TYR A 134 1.35 5.37 -8.87
C TYR A 134 1.99 6.57 -8.15
N ILE A 135 3.15 7.00 -8.64
CA ILE A 135 3.79 8.26 -8.24
C ILE A 135 3.18 9.36 -9.12
N GLY A 136 2.36 10.20 -8.52
CA GLY A 136 1.53 11.22 -9.18
C GLY A 136 0.07 11.15 -8.74
N ASP A 137 -0.76 12.05 -9.24
CA ASP A 137 -2.16 12.21 -8.85
C ASP A 137 -3.15 11.40 -9.73
N THR A 138 -2.65 10.73 -10.77
CA THR A 138 -3.45 9.92 -11.70
C THR A 138 -2.87 8.54 -11.98
N LYS A 139 -3.70 7.67 -12.57
CA LYS A 139 -3.32 6.34 -13.05
C LYS A 139 -2.44 6.34 -14.32
N ARG A 140 -2.18 7.51 -14.92
CA ARG A 140 -1.33 7.63 -16.12
C ARG A 140 0.13 7.89 -15.75
N CYS A 141 0.38 8.18 -14.48
CA CYS A 141 1.72 8.42 -13.99
C CYS A 141 2.50 7.10 -13.84
N LYS A 142 3.70 7.16 -13.27
CA LYS A 142 4.60 6.02 -13.11
C LYS A 142 4.07 5.04 -12.05
N PRO A 143 3.80 3.76 -12.39
CA PRO A 143 3.48 2.76 -11.38
C PRO A 143 4.74 2.44 -10.57
N ALA A 144 4.57 2.28 -9.26
CA ALA A 144 5.69 2.05 -8.32
C ALA A 144 5.56 0.72 -7.56
N VAL A 145 4.35 0.38 -7.10
CA VAL A 145 4.13 -0.79 -6.24
C VAL A 145 2.86 -1.52 -6.64
N LEU A 146 2.94 -2.84 -6.79
CA LEU A 146 1.78 -3.73 -6.86
C LEU A 146 1.49 -4.29 -5.46
N ILE A 147 0.27 -4.07 -4.98
CA ILE A 147 -0.16 -4.44 -3.64
C ILE A 147 -1.19 -5.56 -3.74
N HIS A 148 -0.77 -6.77 -3.40
CA HIS A 148 -1.63 -7.94 -3.28
C HIS A 148 -2.14 -8.04 -1.85
N THR A 149 -3.45 -8.27 -1.70
CA THR A 149 -4.09 -8.46 -0.40
C THR A 149 -4.41 -9.93 -0.20
N SER A 150 -4.03 -10.51 0.94
CA SER A 150 -4.46 -11.86 1.30
C SER A 150 -5.88 -11.84 1.88
N ALA A 151 -6.49 -13.03 1.99
CA ALA A 151 -7.74 -13.17 2.71
C ALA A 151 -7.62 -12.64 4.15
N PHE A 152 -8.69 -12.01 4.65
CA PHE A 152 -8.82 -11.50 6.01
C PHE A 152 -7.80 -10.42 6.45
N TRP A 153 -7.20 -9.68 5.51
CA TRP A 153 -6.30 -8.56 5.83
C TRP A 153 -5.11 -8.97 6.73
N ARG A 154 -4.70 -10.24 6.69
CA ARG A 154 -3.61 -10.73 7.54
C ARG A 154 -2.25 -10.43 6.94
N THR A 155 -2.15 -10.44 5.61
CA THR A 155 -0.88 -10.28 4.92
C THR A 155 -1.09 -9.50 3.63
N TRP A 156 -0.17 -8.59 3.34
CA TRP A 156 -0.06 -7.92 2.06
C TRP A 156 1.30 -8.23 1.46
N LYS A 157 1.31 -8.55 0.17
CA LYS A 157 2.52 -8.74 -0.62
C LYS A 157 2.69 -7.53 -1.52
N LEU A 158 3.77 -6.79 -1.34
CA LEU A 158 4.13 -5.60 -2.09
C LEU A 158 5.25 -5.98 -3.06
N GLN A 159 5.01 -5.86 -4.35
CA GLN A 159 6.01 -6.09 -5.40
C GLN A 159 6.50 -4.73 -5.92
N LEU A 160 7.82 -4.54 -5.95
CA LEU A 160 8.49 -3.30 -6.33
C LEU A 160 9.52 -3.56 -7.43
N GLY A 161 9.73 -2.57 -8.31
CA GLY A 161 10.78 -2.65 -9.33
C GLY A 161 10.50 -1.71 -10.51
N PRO A 162 11.54 -1.26 -11.24
CA PRO A 162 11.41 -0.48 -12.46
C PRO A 162 10.79 -1.30 -13.60
N SER A 163 10.91 -2.62 -13.56
CA SER A 163 10.21 -3.54 -14.47
C SER A 163 8.69 -3.36 -14.47
N ILE A 164 8.09 -2.90 -13.37
CA ILE A 164 6.64 -2.66 -13.27
C ILE A 164 6.24 -1.42 -14.09
N GLU A 165 7.16 -0.48 -14.29
CA GLU A 165 6.97 0.74 -15.09
C GLU A 165 7.09 0.49 -16.59
N GLU A 166 7.69 -0.63 -17.00
CA GLU A 166 7.92 -0.92 -18.41
C GLU A 166 6.61 -0.90 -19.22
N PRO A 167 6.61 -0.21 -20.38
CA PRO A 167 5.44 -0.14 -21.23
C PRO A 167 4.91 -1.53 -21.60
N GLY A 168 3.63 -1.76 -21.33
CA GLY A 168 2.97 -3.02 -21.63
C GLY A 168 3.01 -4.05 -20.50
N VAL A 169 3.74 -3.82 -19.40
CA VAL A 169 3.62 -4.65 -18.19
C VAL A 169 2.27 -4.47 -17.53
N LEU A 170 1.83 -3.22 -17.33
CA LEU A 170 0.46 -2.90 -16.95
C LEU A 170 -0.37 -2.52 -18.18
N ASP A 171 -1.55 -3.11 -18.31
CA ASP A 171 -2.48 -2.75 -19.36
C ASP A 171 -3.37 -1.54 -18.96
N PRO A 172 -4.18 -0.97 -19.87
CA PRO A 172 -5.04 0.17 -19.55
C PRO A 172 -6.13 -0.08 -18.48
N ARG A 173 -6.39 -1.35 -18.12
CA ARG A 173 -7.26 -1.71 -16.98
C ARG A 173 -6.54 -1.52 -15.65
N GLY A 174 -5.22 -1.34 -15.65
CA GLY A 174 -4.37 -1.20 -14.48
C GLY A 174 -4.02 -2.55 -13.86
N VAL A 175 -4.05 -3.63 -14.64
CA VAL A 175 -3.64 -4.98 -14.22
C VAL A 175 -2.42 -5.44 -15.02
N VAL A 176 -1.66 -6.39 -14.49
CA VAL A 176 -0.54 -6.99 -15.22
C VAL A 176 -1.05 -7.70 -16.47
N SER A 177 -0.46 -7.37 -17.61
CA SER A 177 -0.82 -7.95 -18.90
C SER A 177 -0.48 -9.44 -18.95
N TRP A 178 -1.29 -10.22 -19.67
CA TRP A 178 -1.05 -11.66 -19.80
C TRP A 178 0.31 -11.99 -20.44
N LYS A 179 0.81 -11.12 -21.32
CA LYS A 179 2.13 -11.24 -21.95
C LYS A 179 3.29 -11.34 -20.95
N ASN A 180 3.10 -10.83 -19.74
CA ASN A 180 4.06 -10.82 -18.64
C ASN A 180 3.64 -11.75 -17.49
N ASN A 181 2.83 -12.78 -17.77
CA ASN A 181 2.49 -13.76 -16.74
C ASN A 181 3.71 -14.63 -16.40
N GLY A 182 4.13 -14.60 -15.14
CA GLY A 182 5.30 -15.32 -14.65
C GLY A 182 5.16 -16.84 -14.54
N GLY A 183 3.95 -17.39 -14.77
CA GLY A 183 3.72 -18.84 -14.78
C GLY A 183 2.42 -19.25 -14.09
N ASP A 184 2.36 -20.52 -13.68
CA ASP A 184 1.23 -21.10 -12.98
C ASP A 184 1.18 -20.68 -11.51
N LYS A 185 0.02 -20.89 -10.86
CA LYS A 185 -0.20 -20.49 -9.46
C LYS A 185 0.89 -20.99 -8.51
N GLU A 186 1.35 -22.23 -8.66
CA GLU A 186 2.40 -22.80 -7.82
C GLU A 186 3.75 -22.11 -8.00
N THR A 187 4.09 -21.73 -9.24
CA THR A 187 5.34 -20.99 -9.53
C THR A 187 5.29 -19.60 -8.93
N LEU A 188 4.13 -18.93 -9.01
CA LEU A 188 3.89 -17.59 -8.45
C LEU A 188 3.89 -17.58 -6.91
N GLU A 189 3.55 -18.71 -6.28
CA GLU A 189 3.60 -18.88 -4.82
C GLU A 189 5.02 -19.18 -4.33
N LYS A 190 5.78 -19.99 -5.09
CA LYS A 190 7.19 -20.29 -4.79
C LYS A 190 8.09 -19.07 -4.98
N ASP A 191 7.88 -18.33 -6.06
CA ASP A 191 8.63 -17.12 -6.36
C ASP A 191 7.76 -15.87 -6.21
N GLY A 192 7.98 -15.15 -5.11
CA GLY A 192 7.29 -13.91 -4.81
C GLY A 192 7.53 -12.79 -5.83
N THR A 193 8.61 -12.85 -6.62
CA THR A 193 9.01 -11.81 -7.58
C THR A 193 8.20 -11.87 -8.88
N LEU A 194 7.71 -13.05 -9.25
CA LEU A 194 6.97 -13.25 -10.48
C LEU A 194 5.63 -12.49 -10.47
N LEU A 195 5.29 -11.88 -11.60
CA LEU A 195 4.07 -11.12 -11.76
C LEU A 195 2.94 -12.01 -12.27
N LYS A 196 1.77 -11.91 -11.64
CA LYS A 196 0.56 -12.63 -12.10
C LYS A 196 -0.13 -11.83 -13.20
N GLY A 197 -0.12 -12.33 -14.42
CA GLY A 197 -0.80 -11.72 -15.56
C GLY A 197 -2.30 -12.04 -15.59
N TYR A 198 -3.09 -11.18 -16.24
CA TYR A 198 -4.55 -11.33 -16.35
C TYR A 198 -5.02 -11.29 -17.80
N LYS A 199 -5.67 -12.37 -18.25
CA LYS A 199 -6.24 -12.46 -19.61
C LYS A 199 -7.33 -11.41 -19.86
N VAL A 200 -7.52 -11.05 -21.13
CA VAL A 200 -8.65 -10.24 -21.58
C VAL A 200 -9.78 -11.17 -22.02
N ARG A 201 -10.85 -11.25 -21.22
CA ARG A 201 -12.01 -12.10 -21.54
C ARG A 201 -12.83 -11.52 -22.70
N THR A 202 -13.58 -12.39 -23.38
CA THR A 202 -14.48 -12.02 -24.49
C THR A 202 -15.77 -11.32 -24.04
N TRP A 203 -16.10 -11.45 -22.75
CA TRP A 203 -17.23 -10.86 -22.06
C TRP A 203 -16.77 -10.09 -20.81
N ARG A 204 -17.61 -9.16 -20.34
CA ARG A 204 -17.31 -8.24 -19.23
C ARG A 204 -18.56 -8.03 -18.39
N LEU A 205 -18.40 -7.99 -17.07
CA LEU A 205 -19.47 -7.56 -16.17
C LEU A 205 -19.49 -6.05 -15.98
N TRP A 206 -20.64 -5.54 -15.54
CA TRP A 206 -20.82 -4.12 -15.30
C TRP A 206 -19.85 -3.62 -14.22
N GLY A 207 -19.24 -2.45 -14.44
CA GLY A 207 -18.30 -1.85 -13.49
C GLY A 207 -16.81 -2.22 -13.67
N GLU A 208 -16.44 -3.24 -14.47
CA GLU A 208 -15.01 -3.62 -14.63
C GLU A 208 -14.14 -2.49 -15.22
N THR A 209 -12.87 -2.42 -14.83
CA THR A 209 -11.96 -1.37 -15.31
C THR A 209 -11.58 -1.56 -16.78
N GLY A 210 -11.32 -0.45 -17.50
CA GLY A 210 -10.74 -0.48 -18.85
C GLY A 210 -11.69 -0.92 -19.97
N LYS A 211 -12.96 -0.50 -19.89
CA LYS A 211 -13.99 -0.78 -20.92
C LYS A 211 -13.52 -0.56 -22.36
N ALA A 212 -12.93 0.60 -22.67
CA ALA A 212 -12.48 0.94 -24.03
C ALA A 212 -11.46 -0.08 -24.55
N TYR A 213 -10.40 -0.34 -23.77
CA TYR A 213 -9.38 -1.33 -24.10
C TYR A 213 -9.95 -2.72 -24.38
N VAL A 214 -10.91 -3.20 -23.59
CA VAL A 214 -11.56 -4.50 -23.84
C VAL A 214 -12.35 -4.49 -25.16
N HIS A 215 -13.00 -3.38 -25.51
CA HIS A 215 -13.66 -3.25 -26.81
C HIS A 215 -12.66 -3.24 -27.97
N ASP A 216 -11.53 -2.57 -27.81
CA ASP A 216 -10.47 -2.50 -28.82
C ASP A 216 -9.88 -3.89 -29.07
N VAL A 217 -9.53 -4.62 -28.00
CA VAL A 217 -9.04 -6.01 -28.09
C VAL A 217 -10.07 -6.93 -28.74
N LYS A 218 -11.35 -6.79 -28.38
CA LYS A 218 -12.42 -7.59 -29.00
C LYS A 218 -12.61 -7.28 -30.48
N THR A 219 -12.45 -6.01 -30.86
CA THR A 219 -12.52 -5.58 -32.26
C THR A 219 -11.34 -6.13 -33.03
N ALA A 220 -10.12 -6.02 -32.51
CA ALA A 220 -8.91 -6.59 -33.09
C ALA A 220 -9.06 -8.10 -33.35
N ARG A 221 -9.50 -8.86 -32.33
CA ARG A 221 -9.78 -10.31 -32.44
C ARG A 221 -10.79 -10.66 -33.52
N LYS A 222 -11.85 -9.86 -33.68
CA LYS A 222 -12.87 -10.08 -34.70
C LYS A 222 -12.36 -9.77 -36.10
N THR A 223 -11.59 -8.70 -36.24
CA THR A 223 -11.04 -8.29 -37.54
C THR A 223 -9.87 -9.16 -38.00
N GLY A 224 -9.27 -9.94 -37.10
CA GLY A 224 -7.98 -10.60 -37.34
C GLY A 224 -6.81 -9.61 -37.47
N ASN A 225 -7.07 -8.31 -37.28
CA ASN A 225 -6.11 -7.24 -37.46
C ASN A 225 -5.62 -6.76 -36.09
N GLY A 226 -4.34 -6.98 -35.80
CA GLY A 226 -3.68 -6.53 -34.56
C GLY A 226 -3.16 -7.66 -33.67
N SER A 227 -2.26 -7.31 -32.75
CA SER A 227 -1.67 -8.24 -31.79
C SER A 227 -2.64 -8.54 -30.65
N ASP A 228 -3.05 -9.80 -30.50
CA ASP A 228 -3.82 -10.23 -29.34
C ASP A 228 -2.92 -10.20 -28.08
N PRO A 229 -3.30 -9.48 -27.01
CA PRO A 229 -2.53 -9.45 -25.78
C PRO A 229 -2.44 -10.80 -25.07
N ASP A 230 -3.35 -11.73 -25.34
CA ASP A 230 -3.39 -13.04 -24.67
C ASP A 230 -2.63 -14.13 -25.45
N VAL A 231 -2.33 -13.90 -26.73
CA VAL A 231 -1.55 -14.84 -27.56
C VAL A 231 -0.08 -14.50 -27.39
N LEU A 232 0.65 -15.40 -26.73
CA LEU A 232 2.10 -15.35 -26.74
C LEU A 232 2.54 -15.67 -28.16
N ALA A 233 3.06 -14.67 -28.88
CA ALA A 233 3.62 -14.90 -30.20
C ALA A 233 4.64 -16.05 -30.09
N PRO A 234 4.57 -17.07 -30.95
CA PRO A 234 5.64 -18.05 -31.01
C PRO A 234 6.96 -17.31 -31.22
N PRO A 235 8.06 -17.76 -30.61
CA PRO A 235 9.37 -17.18 -30.88
C PRO A 235 9.53 -17.10 -32.40
N PRO A 236 9.99 -15.96 -32.96
CA PRO A 236 10.16 -15.86 -34.40
C PRO A 236 10.96 -17.08 -34.84
N ALA A 237 10.39 -17.89 -35.73
CA ALA A 237 11.12 -18.99 -36.32
C ALA A 237 12.32 -18.34 -37.00
N VAL A 238 13.49 -18.44 -36.36
CA VAL A 238 14.75 -18.02 -36.94
C VAL A 238 14.89 -18.82 -38.21
N SER A 239 14.66 -18.17 -39.35
CA SER A 239 15.02 -18.71 -40.64
C SER A 239 16.53 -18.94 -40.59
N GLU A 240 16.97 -20.19 -40.65
CA GLU A 240 18.37 -20.64 -40.62
C GLU A 240 19.22 -20.15 -41.81
N VAL A 241 18.72 -19.19 -42.58
CA VAL A 241 19.36 -18.71 -43.81
C VAL A 241 19.97 -17.35 -43.52
N ASP A 242 21.29 -17.24 -43.65
CA ASP A 242 22.16 -16.05 -43.52
C ASP A 242 22.94 -15.85 -42.19
N VAL A 243 23.41 -16.95 -41.58
CA VAL A 243 24.41 -16.92 -40.49
C VAL A 243 25.83 -17.10 -41.06
N GLU A 244 26.34 -16.18 -41.89
CA GLU A 244 27.79 -16.17 -42.20
C GLU A 244 28.44 -14.78 -42.35
N LYS A 245 27.71 -13.65 -42.22
CA LYS A 245 28.32 -12.34 -42.54
C LYS A 245 28.01 -11.15 -41.63
N ALA A 246 27.94 -11.37 -40.31
CA ALA A 246 28.01 -10.27 -39.35
C ALA A 246 28.90 -10.67 -38.16
N GLY A 247 30.04 -10.00 -38.07
CA GLY A 247 31.08 -10.25 -37.07
C GLY A 247 30.64 -9.96 -35.64
N SER A 248 31.21 -10.76 -34.74
CA SER A 248 31.35 -10.63 -33.29
C SER A 248 31.01 -9.27 -32.68
N PHE A 249 29.79 -9.10 -32.16
CA PHE A 249 29.51 -8.29 -30.96
C PHE A 249 28.07 -8.55 -30.45
N ALA A 250 27.75 -9.80 -30.06
CA ALA A 250 26.48 -10.09 -29.40
C ALA A 250 26.57 -11.36 -28.53
N SER A 251 27.20 -11.23 -27.37
CA SER A 251 27.01 -12.18 -26.27
C SER A 251 25.62 -11.94 -25.67
N SER A 252 24.83 -13.02 -25.53
CA SER A 252 23.48 -13.10 -24.91
C SER A 252 22.27 -13.06 -25.86
N ALA A 253 22.18 -14.03 -26.79
CA ALA A 253 21.02 -14.23 -27.68
C ALA A 253 20.36 -15.62 -27.52
N SER A 254 20.18 -16.11 -26.29
CA SER A 254 19.11 -17.08 -26.03
C SER A 254 17.82 -16.27 -25.83
N GLY A 255 17.04 -16.12 -26.90
CA GLY A 255 15.81 -15.32 -26.99
C GLY A 255 14.65 -15.80 -26.12
N GLU A 256 14.91 -16.17 -24.86
CA GLU A 256 13.87 -16.40 -23.87
C GLU A 256 13.28 -15.03 -23.53
N LYS A 257 12.03 -14.81 -23.97
CA LYS A 257 11.30 -13.58 -23.74
C LYS A 257 11.30 -13.29 -22.24
N MET A 258 12.09 -12.30 -21.82
CA MET A 258 12.30 -11.97 -20.42
C MET A 258 10.98 -11.44 -19.84
N VAL A 259 10.25 -12.31 -19.16
CA VAL A 259 9.01 -11.95 -18.47
C VAL A 259 9.36 -10.95 -17.37
N ALA A 260 8.63 -9.84 -17.30
CA ALA A 260 8.83 -8.84 -16.25
C ALA A 260 8.71 -9.48 -14.85
N ARG A 261 9.69 -9.20 -13.98
CA ARG A 261 9.73 -9.66 -12.58
C ARG A 261 9.95 -8.48 -11.66
N ALA A 262 9.39 -8.52 -10.46
CA ALA A 262 9.67 -7.52 -9.45
C ALA A 262 11.11 -7.68 -8.92
N ASP A 263 11.84 -6.58 -8.78
CA ASP A 263 13.19 -6.58 -8.19
C ASP A 263 13.15 -6.97 -6.71
N GLU A 264 12.08 -6.57 -6.02
CA GLU A 264 12.00 -6.63 -4.57
C GLU A 264 10.57 -6.91 -4.12
N VAL A 265 10.44 -7.68 -3.05
CA VAL A 265 9.15 -8.09 -2.48
C VAL A 265 9.17 -7.82 -0.99
N VAL A 266 8.17 -7.07 -0.52
CA VAL A 266 7.97 -6.76 0.90
C VAL A 266 6.67 -7.38 1.36
N TYR A 267 6.70 -8.03 2.52
CA TYR A 267 5.50 -8.59 3.14
C TYR A 267 5.13 -7.76 4.37
N LEU A 268 3.94 -7.19 4.35
CA LEU A 268 3.32 -6.56 5.52
C LEU A 268 2.40 -7.58 6.18
N LYS A 269 2.61 -7.87 7.46
CA LYS A 269 1.82 -8.83 8.24
C LYS A 269 1.12 -8.15 9.39
N TRP A 270 -0.14 -8.49 9.63
CA TRP A 270 -0.86 -8.15 10.85
C TRP A 270 -0.53 -9.21 11.92
N GLU A 271 0.38 -8.87 12.85
CA GLU A 271 1.03 -9.87 13.71
C GLU A 271 0.08 -10.57 14.68
N SER A 272 -0.91 -9.86 15.19
CA SER A 272 -1.76 -10.44 16.23
C SER A 272 -3.16 -9.83 16.28
N PRO A 273 -4.13 -10.38 15.53
CA PRO A 273 -5.48 -9.86 15.47
C PRO A 273 -6.26 -9.95 16.78
N PHE A 274 -5.85 -10.84 17.68
CA PHE A 274 -6.56 -11.16 18.92
C PHE A 274 -5.73 -10.91 20.20
N SER A 275 -4.56 -10.27 20.10
CA SER A 275 -3.80 -9.88 21.30
C SER A 275 -4.23 -8.51 21.83
N LYS A 276 -3.63 -8.08 22.94
CA LYS A 276 -3.74 -6.69 23.44
C LYS A 276 -3.25 -5.66 22.41
N ASP A 277 -2.33 -6.06 21.52
CA ASP A 277 -1.77 -5.23 20.45
C ASP A 277 -2.46 -5.49 19.09
N THR A 278 -3.79 -5.44 19.06
CA THR A 278 -4.62 -5.70 17.86
C THR A 278 -4.29 -4.81 16.65
N ARG A 279 -3.50 -3.75 16.81
CA ARG A 279 -3.15 -2.78 15.77
C ARG A 279 -1.64 -2.69 15.60
N ARG A 280 -0.98 -3.84 15.45
CA ARG A 280 0.44 -3.94 15.11
C ARG A 280 0.62 -4.61 13.75
N TYR A 281 1.19 -3.88 12.81
CA TYR A 281 1.60 -4.42 11.52
C TYR A 281 3.11 -4.38 11.39
N HIS A 282 3.69 -5.47 10.92
CA HIS A 282 5.13 -5.62 10.76
C HIS A 282 5.49 -5.82 9.31
N PHE A 283 6.56 -5.19 8.86
CA PHE A 283 7.23 -5.54 7.62
C PHE A 283 8.73 -5.40 7.80
N ASN A 284 9.48 -6.24 7.09
CA ASN A 284 10.94 -6.12 6.99
C ASN A 284 11.30 -5.53 5.63
N PHE A 285 12.23 -4.58 5.62
CA PHE A 285 12.76 -4.00 4.40
C PHE A 285 14.29 -3.89 4.54
N ARG A 286 15.01 -4.56 3.63
CA ARG A 286 16.49 -4.56 3.60
C ARG A 286 17.14 -4.92 4.94
N GLY A 287 16.54 -5.86 5.68
CA GLY A 287 17.05 -6.31 6.98
C GLY A 287 16.65 -5.44 8.17
N MET A 288 15.92 -4.34 7.96
CA MET A 288 15.36 -3.52 9.02
C MET A 288 13.88 -3.83 9.26
N ASP A 289 13.50 -3.87 10.54
CA ASP A 289 12.12 -4.10 10.94
C ASP A 289 11.34 -2.80 11.14
N PHE A 290 10.17 -2.75 10.54
CA PHE A 290 9.26 -1.62 10.60
C PHE A 290 7.92 -2.05 11.19
N TYR A 291 7.36 -1.20 12.04
CA TYR A 291 6.11 -1.45 12.74
C TYR A 291 5.16 -0.28 12.60
N TRP A 292 3.96 -0.56 12.12
CA TRP A 292 2.82 0.32 12.32
C TRP A 292 2.14 -0.05 13.63
N LYS A 293 2.23 0.83 14.63
CA LYS A 293 1.63 0.62 15.96
C LYS A 293 0.43 1.55 16.16
N GLY A 294 -0.68 1.01 16.61
CA GLY A 294 -1.85 1.79 17.03
C GLY A 294 -1.52 2.69 18.21
N THR A 295 -1.77 3.99 18.09
CA THR A 295 -1.60 4.92 19.22
C THR A 295 -2.93 5.05 19.96
N GLY A 296 -3.00 4.56 21.20
CA GLY A 296 -4.19 4.68 22.05
C GLY A 296 -4.35 6.07 22.71
N THR A 297 -3.39 6.97 22.53
CA THR A 297 -3.22 8.18 23.35
C THR A 297 -3.84 9.46 22.78
N VAL A 298 -4.40 9.45 21.56
CA VAL A 298 -5.03 10.66 21.01
C VAL A 298 -6.43 10.83 21.59
N LYS A 299 -6.53 11.65 22.66
CA LYS A 299 -7.80 12.10 23.23
C LYS A 299 -8.47 13.09 22.27
N GLU A 300 -9.35 12.62 21.40
CA GLU A 300 -10.24 13.52 20.68
C GLU A 300 -11.38 13.99 21.60
N THR A 301 -11.46 15.30 21.84
CA THR A 301 -12.34 15.93 22.85
C THR A 301 -13.82 16.01 22.43
N ARG A 302 -14.16 15.61 21.20
CA ARG A 302 -15.51 15.73 20.63
C ARG A 302 -16.40 14.53 21.01
N ARG A 303 -17.73 14.73 21.05
CA ARG A 303 -18.74 13.71 21.43
C ARG A 303 -18.71 12.41 20.61
N MET A 304 -18.17 12.41 19.38
CA MET A 304 -17.97 11.19 18.58
C MET A 304 -16.58 10.55 18.77
N GLY A 305 -15.78 11.04 19.71
CA GLY A 305 -14.42 10.58 19.98
C GLY A 305 -14.35 9.08 20.26
N SER A 306 -15.35 8.47 20.90
CA SER A 306 -15.36 7.02 21.14
C SER A 306 -15.36 6.17 19.86
N TRP A 307 -15.90 6.69 18.75
CA TRP A 307 -15.88 6.04 17.45
C TRP A 307 -14.59 6.33 16.65
N LEU A 308 -13.85 7.37 17.06
CA LEU A 308 -12.61 7.84 16.41
C LEU A 308 -11.33 7.41 17.11
N ARG A 309 -11.42 7.04 18.40
CA ARG A 309 -10.33 6.65 19.32
C ARG A 309 -9.38 5.56 18.81
N TYR A 310 -9.62 4.99 17.62
CA TYR A 310 -8.98 3.74 17.21
C TYR A 310 -8.18 3.75 15.90
N ASN A 311 -7.96 4.87 15.22
CA ASN A 311 -7.36 4.82 13.88
C ASN A 311 -6.07 5.63 13.70
N HIS A 312 -5.46 6.12 14.77
CA HIS A 312 -4.13 6.71 14.70
C HIS A 312 -3.08 5.61 14.74
N LEU A 313 -2.14 5.68 13.81
CA LEU A 313 -1.07 4.70 13.66
C LEU A 313 0.24 5.48 13.58
N LYS A 314 1.29 4.99 14.25
CA LYS A 314 2.66 5.51 14.11
C LYS A 314 3.53 4.48 13.42
N LEU A 315 4.35 4.92 12.48
CA LEU A 315 5.38 4.11 11.87
C LEU A 315 6.64 4.23 12.71
N ILE A 316 7.19 3.09 13.10
CA ILE A 316 8.44 2.98 13.84
C ILE A 316 9.39 2.08 13.07
N ALA A 317 10.63 2.49 12.93
CA ALA A 317 11.74 1.60 12.57
C ALA A 317 12.48 1.14 13.83
N ARG A 318 12.86 -0.13 13.85
CA ARG A 318 13.77 -0.68 14.86
C ARG A 318 15.18 -0.69 14.32
N ILE A 319 16.06 0.06 14.97
CA ILE A 319 17.48 0.10 14.64
C ILE A 319 18.15 -1.08 15.37
N PRO A 320 18.92 -1.93 14.66
CA PRO A 320 19.67 -2.99 15.31
C PRO A 320 20.66 -2.38 16.30
N ALA A 321 20.67 -2.87 17.55
CA ALA A 321 21.60 -2.40 18.56
C ALA A 321 23.04 -2.65 18.10
N THR A 322 23.87 -1.62 18.10
CA THR A 322 25.32 -1.76 17.89
C THR A 322 25.87 -2.59 19.04
N LYS A 323 26.56 -3.71 18.74
CA LYS A 323 27.03 -4.74 19.69
C LYS A 323 28.10 -4.28 20.71
N GLY A 324 28.13 -3.02 21.12
CA GLY A 324 29.19 -2.43 21.95
C GLY A 324 28.78 -2.00 23.36
N ALA A 325 27.52 -2.16 23.76
CA ALA A 325 27.05 -1.74 25.08
C ALA A 325 26.60 -2.97 25.89
N ASP A 326 27.40 -3.31 26.90
CA ASP A 326 27.16 -4.21 28.04
C ASP A 326 26.12 -5.33 27.88
N GLU A 327 26.60 -6.58 27.83
CA GLU A 327 25.83 -7.84 27.72
C GLU A 327 24.80 -8.10 28.85
N LYS A 328 24.65 -7.19 29.81
CA LYS A 328 23.81 -7.39 31.01
C LYS A 328 22.43 -6.74 30.97
N GLU A 329 22.17 -5.85 30.01
CA GLU A 329 20.82 -5.32 29.79
C GLU A 329 20.23 -5.88 28.49
N GLU A 330 18.99 -6.39 28.54
CA GLU A 330 18.20 -6.71 27.34
C GLU A 330 18.37 -5.56 26.35
N PRO A 331 18.92 -5.79 25.14
CA PRO A 331 19.29 -4.71 24.24
C PRO A 331 18.02 -3.96 23.88
N SER A 332 17.83 -2.81 24.53
CA SER A 332 16.69 -1.95 24.29
C SER A 332 16.83 -1.44 22.86
N GLN A 333 16.18 -2.14 21.93
CA GLN A 333 16.24 -1.81 20.51
C GLN A 333 15.76 -0.38 20.36
N ARG A 334 16.62 0.48 19.79
CA ARG A 334 16.29 1.88 19.58
C ARG A 334 15.17 1.97 18.55
N GLU A 335 14.06 2.57 18.95
CA GLU A 335 12.90 2.80 18.10
C GLU A 335 12.90 4.24 17.59
N VAL A 336 12.82 4.43 16.27
CA VAL A 336 12.71 5.76 15.63
C VAL A 336 11.34 5.89 14.98
N CYS A 337 10.62 6.96 15.32
CA CYS A 337 9.33 7.27 14.71
C CYS A 337 9.56 7.94 13.36
N LEU A 338 8.98 7.40 12.29
CA LEU A 338 9.16 7.90 10.91
C LEU A 338 7.93 8.61 10.37
N GLY A 339 6.78 8.44 11.02
CA GLY A 339 5.57 9.05 10.55
C GLY A 339 4.35 8.66 11.37
N LYS A 340 3.25 9.34 11.08
CA LYS A 340 2.00 9.24 11.80
C LYS A 340 0.83 9.35 10.85
N TYR A 341 -0.08 8.39 10.93
CA TYR A 341 -1.38 8.47 10.29
C TYR A 341 -2.45 8.88 11.32
N THR A 342 -3.30 9.81 10.91
CA THR A 342 -4.42 10.35 11.68
C THR A 342 -5.69 10.23 10.86
N SER A 343 -6.63 9.39 11.27
CA SER A 343 -7.90 9.25 10.55
C SER A 343 -8.74 10.52 10.59
N SER A 344 -9.56 10.72 9.56
CA SER A 344 -10.54 11.80 9.49
C SER A 344 -11.97 11.27 9.62
N ILE A 345 -12.85 12.09 10.16
CA ILE A 345 -14.32 11.93 10.12
C ILE A 345 -14.94 12.37 8.80
N ALA A 346 -14.19 13.04 7.94
CA ALA A 346 -14.76 13.59 6.72
C ALA A 346 -15.18 12.46 5.76
N ALA A 347 -16.36 12.58 5.15
CA ALA A 347 -16.94 11.52 4.33
C ALA A 347 -16.05 11.13 3.13
N MET A 348 -15.22 12.06 2.65
CA MET A 348 -14.40 11.91 1.45
C MET A 348 -12.89 11.83 1.75
N LYS A 349 -12.47 11.91 3.01
CA LYS A 349 -11.07 11.87 3.44
C LYS A 349 -10.87 10.71 4.42
N ALA A 350 -9.94 9.82 4.11
CA ALA A 350 -9.56 8.74 5.00
C ALA A 350 -8.85 9.29 6.24
N GLY A 351 -7.93 10.24 6.03
CA GLY A 351 -7.11 10.82 7.07
C GLY A 351 -6.01 11.74 6.54
N THR A 352 -5.12 12.11 7.45
CA THR A 352 -3.88 12.83 7.21
C THR A 352 -2.72 11.90 7.55
N PHE A 353 -1.71 11.87 6.71
CA PHE A 353 -0.53 11.03 6.85
C PHE A 353 0.71 11.91 6.85
N GLU A 354 1.37 12.01 8.01
CA GLU A 354 2.57 12.81 8.24
C GLU A 354 3.79 11.90 8.16
N LEU A 355 4.78 12.28 7.35
CA LEU A 355 6.08 11.63 7.24
C LEU A 355 7.15 12.60 7.72
N TYR A 356 8.02 12.12 8.61
CA TYR A 356 9.17 12.87 9.12
C TYR A 356 10.32 12.61 8.16
N ASP A 357 10.38 13.41 7.09
CA ASP A 357 11.26 13.16 5.95
C ASP A 357 12.74 13.20 6.38
N GLU A 358 13.08 14.06 7.34
CA GLU A 358 14.42 14.14 7.94
C GLU A 358 14.78 12.87 8.73
N ALA A 359 13.87 12.34 9.56
CA ALA A 359 14.10 11.07 10.26
C ALA A 359 14.26 9.89 9.31
N ILE A 360 13.51 9.87 8.19
CA ILE A 360 13.65 8.85 7.14
C ILE A 360 14.99 9.00 6.44
N TRP A 361 15.40 10.23 6.09
CA TRP A 361 16.69 10.53 5.49
C TRP A 361 17.85 10.01 6.37
N ARG A 362 17.87 10.38 7.65
CA ARG A 362 18.91 9.95 8.61
C ARG A 362 18.96 8.42 8.72
N LEU A 363 17.79 7.77 8.86
CA LEU A 363 17.72 6.31 8.88
C LEU A 363 18.32 5.69 7.62
N MET A 364 18.05 6.29 6.44
CA MET A 364 18.58 5.79 5.18
C MET A 364 20.09 5.93 5.06
N VAL A 365 20.64 7.09 5.42
CA VAL A 365 22.08 7.36 5.36
C VAL A 365 22.84 6.50 6.37
N GLU A 366 22.36 6.41 7.61
CA GLU A 366 23.07 5.73 8.70
C GLU A 366 22.95 4.20 8.64
N HIS A 367 21.78 3.68 8.22
CA HIS A 367 21.48 2.24 8.37
C HIS A 367 21.14 1.52 7.07
N LEU A 368 20.86 2.24 5.97
CA LEU A 368 20.52 1.66 4.67
C LEU A 368 21.34 2.25 3.53
N PRO A 369 22.69 2.24 3.59
CA PRO A 369 23.53 2.89 2.59
C PRO A 369 23.30 2.33 1.17
N SER A 370 22.94 1.05 1.04
CA SER A 370 22.59 0.44 -0.26
C SER A 370 21.36 1.07 -0.94
N VAL A 371 20.47 1.68 -0.17
CA VAL A 371 19.28 2.39 -0.68
C VAL A 371 19.61 3.84 -1.01
N ALA A 372 20.61 4.42 -0.33
CA ALA A 372 21.10 5.77 -0.55
C ALA A 372 22.07 5.88 -1.76
N GLN A 373 22.80 4.79 -2.06
CA GLN A 373 23.81 4.73 -3.13
C GLN A 373 23.25 5.19 -4.49
N GLY A 374 23.87 6.25 -5.03
CA GLY A 374 23.59 6.78 -6.37
C GLY A 374 22.52 7.88 -6.45
N ARG A 375 21.86 8.25 -5.34
CA ARG A 375 20.87 9.34 -5.35
C ARG A 375 21.04 10.39 -4.26
N LEU A 376 21.56 10.01 -3.09
CA LEU A 376 21.80 10.95 -2.00
C LEU A 376 23.29 11.28 -1.97
N LYS A 377 23.63 12.56 -2.08
CA LYS A 377 25.00 13.01 -1.83
C LYS A 377 25.20 12.95 -0.32
N ILE A 378 26.22 12.22 0.12
CA ILE A 378 26.64 12.25 1.53
C ILE A 378 27.51 13.50 1.66
N PRO A 379 27.19 14.46 2.54
CA PRO A 379 28.09 15.57 2.81
C PRO A 379 29.42 15.00 3.30
N SER A 380 30.49 15.18 2.54
CA SER A 380 31.83 14.81 3.00
C SER A 380 32.21 15.74 4.15
N GLU A 381 32.63 15.18 5.28
CA GLU A 381 32.98 15.93 6.49
C GLU A 381 34.15 16.93 6.31
N THR A 382 34.79 16.94 5.13
CA THR A 382 36.04 17.66 4.85
C THR A 382 35.87 19.16 4.49
N GLU A 383 34.65 19.71 4.38
CA GLU A 383 34.45 21.11 3.91
C GLU A 383 33.95 22.09 4.99
N LYS A 384 34.01 21.72 6.28
CA LYS A 384 33.39 22.49 7.38
C LYS A 384 34.11 23.76 7.86
N GLU A 385 35.05 24.33 7.12
CA GLU A 385 35.88 25.44 7.65
C GLU A 385 35.73 26.81 6.98
N ASN A 386 34.77 27.08 6.08
CA ASN A 386 34.54 28.46 5.62
C ASN A 386 33.06 28.90 5.59
N GLU A 387 32.85 30.11 6.10
CA GLU A 387 31.59 30.79 6.38
C GLU A 387 30.71 31.04 5.14
N ASP A 388 29.55 30.38 5.06
CA ASP A 388 28.27 31.01 4.70
C ASP A 388 27.09 30.09 5.05
N SER A 389 26.58 30.22 6.29
CA SER A 389 25.53 29.37 6.89
C SER A 389 24.19 29.29 6.14
N HIS A 390 23.99 30.08 5.09
CA HIS A 390 22.74 30.15 4.33
C HIS A 390 22.68 29.16 3.16
N GLU A 391 23.83 28.72 2.62
CA GLU A 391 23.89 27.72 1.54
C GLU A 391 23.69 26.29 2.07
N GLU A 392 24.24 25.96 3.24
CA GLU A 392 24.14 24.61 3.84
C GLU A 392 22.69 24.18 4.13
N ILE A 393 21.80 25.13 4.47
CA ILE A 393 20.37 24.85 4.72
C ILE A 393 19.60 24.55 3.43
N GLN A 394 19.99 25.14 2.30
CA GLN A 394 19.32 24.86 1.02
C GLN A 394 19.70 23.48 0.49
N ASP A 395 20.96 23.08 0.61
CA ASP A 395 21.45 21.77 0.19
C ASP A 395 20.80 20.64 0.99
N GLN A 396 20.68 20.77 2.31
CA GLN A 396 19.96 19.79 3.14
C GLN A 396 18.49 19.63 2.71
N LYS A 397 17.80 20.72 2.34
CA LYS A 397 16.41 20.64 1.87
C LYS A 397 16.28 19.92 0.53
N ALA A 398 17.23 20.13 -0.39
CA ALA A 398 17.25 19.44 -1.67
C ALA A 398 17.43 17.92 -1.48
N ASP A 399 18.35 17.52 -0.59
CA ASP A 399 18.59 16.11 -0.26
C ASP A 399 17.38 15.44 0.40
N VAL A 400 16.67 16.13 1.29
CA VAL A 400 15.43 15.62 1.89
C VAL A 400 14.32 15.46 0.84
N GLY A 401 14.30 16.31 -0.19
CA GLY A 401 13.40 16.17 -1.34
C GLY A 401 13.61 14.85 -2.11
N GLU A 402 14.87 14.43 -2.27
CA GLU A 402 15.22 13.17 -2.95
C GLU A 402 14.74 11.92 -2.21
N VAL A 403 14.59 11.98 -0.89
CA VAL A 403 14.05 10.88 -0.08
C VAL A 403 12.68 10.43 -0.57
N LYS A 404 11.84 11.36 -1.01
CA LYS A 404 10.48 11.07 -1.50
C LYS A 404 10.48 10.21 -2.77
N LYS A 405 11.58 10.22 -3.53
CA LYS A 405 11.77 9.44 -4.76
C LYS A 405 12.35 8.04 -4.49
N THR A 406 12.69 7.73 -3.25
CA THR A 406 13.32 6.45 -2.87
C THR A 406 12.31 5.31 -2.82
N ARG A 407 12.81 4.07 -2.92
CA ARG A 407 11.98 2.86 -2.79
C ARG A 407 11.41 2.72 -1.38
N LEU A 408 12.18 3.06 -0.35
CA LEU A 408 11.71 3.01 1.04
C LEU A 408 10.48 3.91 1.22
N TYR A 409 10.51 5.13 0.70
CA TYR A 409 9.37 6.05 0.78
C TYR A 409 8.11 5.48 0.11
N GLN A 410 8.28 4.87 -1.07
CA GLN A 410 7.19 4.19 -1.78
C GLN A 410 6.63 3.00 -0.97
N VAL A 411 7.49 2.21 -0.31
CA VAL A 411 7.08 1.13 0.60
C VAL A 411 6.31 1.67 1.79
N ILE A 412 6.78 2.76 2.40
CA ILE A 412 6.11 3.41 3.53
C ILE A 412 4.71 3.86 3.14
N VAL A 413 4.56 4.55 2.00
CA VAL A 413 3.25 4.98 1.49
C VAL A 413 2.36 3.78 1.15
N ALA A 414 2.89 2.75 0.48
CA ALA A 414 2.15 1.55 0.14
C ALA A 414 1.63 0.80 1.37
N THR A 415 2.49 0.58 2.38
CA THR A 415 2.11 -0.10 3.64
C THR A 415 1.11 0.72 4.45
N ALA A 416 1.24 2.05 4.47
CA ALA A 416 0.25 2.94 5.07
C ALA A 416 -1.13 2.77 4.41
N MET A 417 -1.19 2.66 3.08
CA MET A 417 -2.45 2.42 2.38
C MET A 417 -3.04 1.04 2.67
N CYS A 418 -2.21 -0.01 2.77
CA CYS A 418 -2.65 -1.35 3.16
C CYS A 418 -3.37 -1.33 4.50
N MET A 419 -2.76 -0.74 5.53
CA MET A 419 -3.34 -0.69 6.87
C MET A 419 -4.60 0.19 6.90
N ILE A 420 -4.63 1.34 6.21
CA ILE A 420 -5.81 2.22 6.18
C ILE A 420 -7.01 1.47 5.59
N ILE A 421 -6.79 0.75 4.49
CA ILE A 421 -7.84 -0.03 3.84
C ILE A 421 -8.25 -1.22 4.70
N GLY A 422 -7.28 -1.96 5.26
CA GLY A 422 -7.54 -3.09 6.15
C GLY A 422 -8.37 -2.69 7.36
N GLU A 423 -7.99 -1.61 8.05
CA GLU A 423 -8.74 -1.07 9.19
C GLU A 423 -10.17 -0.65 8.80
N LYS A 424 -10.34 0.00 7.64
CA LYS A 424 -11.67 0.36 7.14
C LYS A 424 -12.53 -0.87 6.89
N GLN A 425 -12.01 -1.87 6.18
CA GLN A 425 -12.74 -3.08 5.82
C GLN A 425 -13.07 -3.94 7.06
N LYS A 426 -12.18 -4.01 8.05
CA LYS A 426 -12.44 -4.63 9.35
C LYS A 426 -13.65 -3.99 10.05
N ARG A 427 -13.71 -2.65 10.10
CA ARG A 427 -14.85 -1.93 10.70
C ARG A 427 -16.16 -2.16 9.97
N GLU A 428 -16.13 -2.10 8.64
CA GLU A 428 -17.33 -2.37 7.82
C GLU A 428 -17.83 -3.80 8.04
N THR A 429 -16.92 -4.76 8.19
CA THR A 429 -17.26 -6.16 8.49
C THR A 429 -17.88 -6.30 9.88
N VAL A 430 -17.27 -5.70 10.91
CA VAL A 430 -17.83 -5.71 12.28
C VAL A 430 -19.21 -5.07 12.33
N LYS A 431 -19.41 -3.94 11.64
CA LYS A 431 -20.74 -3.29 11.53
C LYS A 431 -21.77 -4.22 10.92
N LYS A 432 -21.46 -4.87 9.80
CA LYS A 432 -22.37 -5.82 9.15
C LYS A 432 -22.70 -7.02 10.04
N ILE A 433 -21.73 -7.53 10.80
CA ILE A 433 -21.96 -8.61 11.76
C ILE A 433 -22.93 -8.15 12.86
N ILE A 434 -22.71 -6.97 13.45
CA ILE A 434 -23.58 -6.41 14.49
C ILE A 434 -25.00 -6.15 13.95
N GLU A 435 -25.12 -5.55 12.77
CA GLU A 435 -26.40 -5.30 12.10
C GLU A 435 -27.16 -6.61 11.81
N GLY A 436 -26.44 -7.66 11.39
CA GLY A 436 -27.00 -9.00 11.21
C GLY A 436 -27.55 -9.60 12.51
N LEU A 437 -26.75 -9.58 13.59
CA LEU A 437 -27.16 -10.12 14.90
C LEU A 437 -28.37 -9.39 15.50
N ILE A 438 -28.44 -8.07 15.34
CA ILE A 438 -29.60 -7.28 15.82
C ILE A 438 -30.87 -7.63 15.04
N THR A 439 -30.75 -7.84 13.73
CA THR A 439 -31.89 -8.16 12.87
C THR A 439 -32.45 -9.55 13.15
N GLU A 440 -31.58 -10.54 13.40
CA GLU A 440 -31.99 -11.91 13.75
C GLU A 440 -32.55 -12.01 15.18
N GLY A 441 -32.01 -11.25 16.13
CA GLY A 441 -32.50 -11.22 17.52
C GLY A 441 -33.88 -10.58 17.70
N ALA A 442 -34.32 -9.71 16.77
CA ALA A 442 -35.63 -9.07 16.83
C ALA A 442 -36.79 -9.93 16.28
N GLY A 443 -36.49 -11.05 15.62
CA GLY A 443 -37.49 -11.93 14.99
C GLY A 443 -37.97 -13.13 15.82
N GLY A 444 -37.37 -13.39 16.99
CA GLY A 444 -37.60 -14.62 17.75
C GLY A 444 -38.64 -14.57 18.89
N GLY A 445 -39.36 -13.46 19.06
CA GLY A 445 -40.20 -13.20 20.25
C GLY A 445 -41.73 -13.31 20.09
N GLY A 446 -42.24 -13.86 18.98
CA GLY A 446 -43.68 -13.89 18.69
C GLY A 446 -44.18 -15.29 18.32
N GLY A 447 -44.40 -16.14 19.31
CA GLY A 447 -44.93 -17.49 19.14
C GLY A 447 -45.23 -18.13 20.49
N GLY A 448 -46.18 -17.56 21.21
CA GLY A 448 -46.83 -18.12 22.40
C GLY A 448 -48.34 -18.09 22.20
#